data_AF-A0A936L7T8-F1
#
_entry.id   AF-A0A936L7T8-F1
#
_cell.length_a   1.000
_cell.length_b   1.000
_cell.length_c   1.000
_cell.angle_alpha   90.00
_cell.angle_beta   90.00
_cell.angle_gamma   90.00
#
_symmetry.space_group_name_H-M   'P 1'
#
loop_
_entity.id
_entity.type
_entity.pdbx_description
1 polymer ?
#
loop_
_entity_poly.entity_id
_entity_poly.type
_entity_poly.pdbx_seq_one_letter_code
_entity_poly.pdbx_strand_id
1 'polypeptide(L)'
;MFRFDGQKVSNLFGRGRPLHFISKWGNQIVVQDGTNLLYYFDQTSFKPRNKNAVFDQGLISGVLNYKEGPTLITTINNGIFVETANGFEPWKTNNDEFLRKNIIYCSALMPDGRVLIGTSFNGMVIIDRQKRIEQHLNKKNGLQNNTILSIAGDHNGNIWLGLDNGLDLVGLNSPFRTYFPDGDLEGAGSTVALHKGNLYFGTNGGLYTIPWKKYYLLEEKDKAQLVPNTRGQVWGLNQIGQQLLMGHHNGAFQIEGASCIQITDRMGVWKFVPLNERYALAGYYKGLILFEKQGGFGNKTYHPQFCRKLPHHSAGRRPECLD
;
A
#
# COMPACT_ATOMS: atom_id res chain seq x y z
N MET A 1 36.06 -19.62 -5.82
CA MET A 1 35.96 -18.54 -4.81
C MET A 1 37.36 -18.21 -4.32
N PHE A 2 37.68 -16.93 -4.26
CA PHE A 2 38.99 -16.45 -3.85
C PHE A 2 38.90 -15.64 -2.55
N ARG A 3 39.94 -15.71 -1.71
CA ARG A 3 40.12 -14.83 -0.57
C ARG A 3 41.33 -13.94 -0.83
N PHE A 4 41.12 -12.64 -0.63
CA PHE A 4 42.18 -11.66 -0.55
C PHE A 4 42.37 -11.27 0.92
N ASP A 5 43.58 -11.41 1.44
CA ASP A 5 43.93 -11.09 2.84
C ASP A 5 44.54 -9.68 3.01
N GLY A 6 44.55 -8.89 1.93
CA GLY A 6 45.22 -7.59 1.87
C GLY A 6 46.60 -7.64 1.17
N GLN A 7 47.17 -8.83 0.98
CA GLN A 7 48.47 -9.01 0.29
C GLN A 7 48.41 -10.03 -0.85
N LYS A 8 47.71 -11.16 -0.65
CA LYS A 8 47.67 -12.28 -1.60
C LYS A 8 46.25 -12.76 -1.85
N VAL A 9 46.00 -13.17 -3.09
CA VAL A 9 44.79 -13.90 -3.48
C VAL A 9 45.03 -15.41 -3.36
N SER A 10 44.16 -16.10 -2.63
CA SER A 10 44.17 -17.55 -2.45
C SER A 10 42.86 -18.17 -2.92
N ASN A 11 42.89 -19.36 -3.50
CA ASN A 11 41.66 -20.09 -3.85
C ASN A 11 41.20 -20.90 -2.64
N LEU A 12 39.95 -20.68 -2.20
CA LEU A 12 39.37 -21.36 -1.03
C LEU A 12 38.27 -22.37 -1.37
N PHE A 13 37.68 -22.28 -2.56
CA PHE A 13 36.55 -23.13 -2.93
C PHE A 13 36.38 -23.21 -4.45
N GLY A 14 36.01 -24.39 -4.96
CA GLY A 14 35.53 -24.56 -6.32
C GLY A 14 36.62 -24.53 -7.40
N ARG A 15 37.47 -25.57 -7.46
CA ARG A 15 38.05 -25.94 -8.76
C ARG A 15 36.99 -26.71 -9.54
N GLY A 16 36.35 -26.06 -10.52
CA GLY A 16 35.43 -26.71 -11.46
C GLY A 16 33.97 -26.85 -11.01
N ARG A 17 33.53 -26.17 -9.93
CA ARG A 17 32.11 -26.13 -9.52
C ARG A 17 31.57 -24.72 -9.57
N PRO A 18 30.36 -24.50 -10.11
CA PRO A 18 29.72 -23.19 -10.04
C PRO A 18 29.35 -22.86 -8.60
N LEU A 19 29.48 -21.58 -8.27
CA LEU A 19 29.08 -21.00 -7.00
C LEU A 19 27.74 -20.29 -7.23
N HIS A 20 26.68 -20.75 -6.59
CA HIS A 20 25.36 -20.14 -6.76
C HIS A 20 25.06 -19.07 -5.73
N PHE A 21 25.51 -19.28 -4.50
CA PHE A 21 25.20 -18.37 -3.40
C PHE A 21 26.37 -18.30 -2.41
N ILE A 22 26.55 -17.11 -1.84
CA ILE A 22 27.44 -16.85 -0.71
C ILE A 22 26.82 -15.79 0.19
N SER A 23 26.75 -16.04 1.48
CA SER A 23 26.35 -15.02 2.45
C SER A 23 26.86 -15.33 3.85
N LYS A 24 26.80 -14.33 4.72
CA LYS A 24 26.99 -14.49 6.15
C LYS A 24 25.72 -15.08 6.76
N TRP A 25 25.85 -16.22 7.40
CA TRP A 25 24.80 -16.94 8.09
C TRP A 25 25.19 -17.06 9.57
N GLY A 26 24.52 -16.28 10.44
CA GLY A 26 24.99 -16.05 11.81
C GLY A 26 26.43 -15.51 11.82
N ASN A 27 27.36 -16.23 12.43
CA ASN A 27 28.79 -15.87 12.46
C ASN A 27 29.65 -16.61 11.42
N GLN A 28 29.03 -17.40 10.54
CA GLN A 28 29.75 -18.19 9.53
C GLN A 28 29.51 -17.65 8.13
N ILE A 29 30.46 -17.88 7.23
CA ILE A 29 30.22 -17.71 5.79
C ILE A 29 29.71 -19.04 5.26
N VAL A 30 28.57 -19.01 4.59
CA VAL A 30 28.00 -20.20 3.96
C VAL A 30 27.89 -20.01 2.46
N VAL A 31 28.17 -21.09 1.75
CA VAL A 31 28.19 -21.19 0.30
C VAL A 31 27.23 -22.29 -0.14
N GLN A 32 26.50 -22.05 -1.24
CA GLN A 32 25.79 -23.09 -1.99
C GLN A 32 26.48 -23.32 -3.33
N ASP A 33 26.80 -24.58 -3.64
CA ASP A 33 27.41 -24.95 -4.92
C ASP A 33 26.37 -25.32 -6.00
N GLY A 34 26.87 -25.61 -7.20
CA GLY A 34 26.11 -26.09 -8.37
C GLY A 34 25.18 -27.29 -8.16
N THR A 35 25.40 -28.06 -7.10
CA THR A 35 24.66 -29.29 -6.78
C THR A 35 23.69 -29.10 -5.62
N ASN A 36 23.47 -27.85 -5.21
CA ASN A 36 22.66 -27.42 -4.06
C ASN A 36 23.25 -27.81 -2.70
N LEU A 37 24.50 -28.31 -2.64
CA LEU A 37 25.15 -28.64 -1.39
C LEU A 37 25.64 -27.37 -0.70
N LEU A 38 25.41 -27.32 0.62
CA LEU A 38 25.83 -26.22 1.47
C LEU A 38 27.20 -26.48 2.08
N TYR A 39 27.97 -25.42 2.25
CA TYR A 39 29.29 -25.45 2.86
C TYR A 39 29.45 -24.30 3.84
N TYR A 40 29.99 -24.56 5.03
CA TYR A 40 30.37 -23.51 5.97
C TYR A 40 31.88 -23.31 6.00
N PHE A 41 32.32 -22.08 6.22
CA PHE A 41 33.72 -21.75 6.38
C PHE A 41 34.14 -21.86 7.85
N ASP A 42 35.09 -22.75 8.14
CA ASP A 42 35.62 -23.00 9.50
C ASP A 42 36.83 -22.13 9.87
N GLN A 43 36.99 -20.98 9.20
CA GLN A 43 38.17 -20.10 9.21
C GLN A 43 39.37 -20.58 8.38
N THR A 44 39.43 -21.87 8.02
CA THR A 44 40.52 -22.43 7.20
C THR A 44 40.05 -22.93 5.84
N SER A 45 38.92 -23.62 5.79
CA SER A 45 38.40 -24.28 4.60
C SER A 45 36.87 -24.36 4.62
N PHE A 46 36.28 -24.67 3.47
CA PHE A 46 34.85 -24.95 3.36
C PHE A 46 34.58 -26.42 3.66
N LYS A 47 33.79 -26.68 4.69
CA LYS A 47 33.34 -28.02 5.06
C LYS A 47 31.88 -28.21 4.63
N PRO A 48 31.51 -29.38 4.09
CA PRO A 48 30.13 -29.65 3.74
C PRO A 48 29.25 -29.55 5.00
N ARG A 49 28.14 -28.83 4.87
CA ARG A 49 27.02 -28.87 5.80
C ARG A 49 26.10 -30.00 5.33
N ASN A 50 25.37 -30.63 6.25
CA ASN A 50 24.42 -31.70 5.91
C ASN A 50 23.53 -31.28 4.75
N LYS A 51 23.42 -32.14 3.73
CA LYS A 51 22.52 -31.91 2.60
C LYS A 51 21.10 -31.80 3.16
N ASN A 52 20.40 -30.73 2.80
CA ASN A 52 19.01 -30.57 3.17
C ASN A 52 18.16 -30.55 1.90
N ALA A 53 17.28 -31.56 1.76
CA ALA A 53 16.45 -31.75 0.59
C ALA A 53 15.55 -30.54 0.27
N VAL A 54 15.32 -29.65 1.24
CA VAL A 54 14.53 -28.42 1.07
C VAL A 54 15.11 -27.50 -0.02
N PHE A 55 16.43 -27.49 -0.19
CA PHE A 55 17.12 -26.67 -1.19
C PHE A 55 17.38 -27.42 -2.50
N ASP A 56 16.96 -28.69 -2.62
CA ASP A 56 17.02 -29.41 -3.89
C ASP A 56 15.99 -28.86 -4.90
N GLN A 57 14.95 -28.18 -4.40
CA GLN A 57 13.86 -27.60 -5.19
C GLN A 57 14.03 -26.09 -5.46
N GLY A 58 15.10 -25.46 -4.97
CA GLY A 58 15.31 -24.03 -5.16
C GLY A 58 16.63 -23.55 -4.58
N LEU A 59 17.36 -22.76 -5.37
CA LEU A 59 18.58 -22.09 -4.93
C LEU A 59 18.26 -21.03 -3.86
N ILE A 60 19.20 -20.81 -2.97
CA ILE A 60 19.11 -19.74 -1.97
C ILE A 60 19.29 -18.40 -2.69
N SER A 61 18.36 -17.47 -2.46
CA SER A 61 18.43 -16.09 -2.95
C SER A 61 18.89 -15.11 -1.86
N GLY A 62 18.76 -15.47 -0.59
CA GLY A 62 19.13 -14.58 0.52
C GLY A 62 19.08 -15.25 1.88
N VAL A 63 19.80 -14.67 2.83
CA VAL A 63 19.84 -15.07 4.25
C VAL A 63 19.63 -13.82 5.10
N LEU A 64 18.60 -13.86 5.95
CA LEU A 64 18.20 -12.73 6.80
C LEU A 64 18.37 -13.12 8.26
N ASN A 65 19.39 -12.56 8.89
CA ASN A 65 19.72 -12.82 10.29
C ASN A 65 19.02 -11.78 11.18
N TYR A 66 17.99 -12.17 11.93
CA TYR A 66 17.46 -11.30 12.99
C TYR A 66 18.50 -11.13 14.10
N LYS A 67 18.64 -9.91 14.64
CA LYS A 67 19.54 -9.64 15.77
C LYS A 67 19.15 -10.45 17.01
N GLU A 68 17.86 -10.48 17.29
CA GLU A 68 17.22 -11.25 18.36
C GLU A 68 16.05 -12.02 17.73
N GLY A 69 16.34 -13.19 17.16
CA GLY A 69 15.35 -13.96 16.44
C GLY A 69 15.96 -15.06 15.58
N PRO A 70 15.13 -15.71 14.76
CA PRO A 70 15.60 -16.80 13.92
C PRO A 70 16.39 -16.27 12.70
N THR A 71 17.06 -17.18 12.00
CA THR A 71 17.53 -16.88 10.64
C THR A 71 16.50 -17.31 9.62
N LEU A 72 16.20 -16.44 8.67
CA LEU A 72 15.38 -16.77 7.50
C LEU A 72 16.24 -16.98 6.26
N ILE A 73 15.78 -17.88 5.40
CA ILE A 73 16.43 -18.26 4.15
C ILE A 73 15.40 -18.09 3.05
N THR A 74 15.65 -17.14 2.15
CA THR A 74 14.81 -16.96 0.96
C THR A 74 15.36 -17.82 -0.16
N THR A 75 14.46 -18.40 -0.95
CA THR A 75 14.84 -19.23 -2.10
C THR A 75 14.24 -18.66 -3.38
N ILE A 76 14.85 -18.95 -4.53
CA ILE A 76 14.39 -18.45 -5.83
C ILE A 76 12.94 -18.89 -6.12
N ASN A 77 12.59 -20.17 -5.89
CA ASN A 77 11.30 -20.75 -6.31
C ASN A 77 10.58 -21.59 -5.23
N ASN A 78 11.06 -21.61 -3.98
CA ASN A 78 10.50 -22.45 -2.92
C ASN A 78 10.06 -21.65 -1.68
N GLY A 79 9.87 -20.33 -1.83
CA GLY A 79 9.46 -19.43 -0.76
C GLY A 79 10.57 -19.19 0.28
N ILE A 80 10.14 -19.08 1.55
CA ILE A 80 11.00 -18.69 2.67
C ILE A 80 11.01 -19.81 3.72
N PHE A 81 12.19 -20.11 4.24
CA PHE A 81 12.40 -21.06 5.31
C PHE A 81 12.94 -20.38 6.56
N VAL A 82 12.65 -20.96 7.71
CA VAL A 82 13.23 -20.61 8.99
C VAL A 82 14.17 -21.74 9.44
N GLU A 83 15.34 -21.36 9.93
CA GLU A 83 16.29 -22.30 10.52
C GLU A 83 15.84 -22.71 11.93
N THR A 84 15.83 -24.03 12.18
CA THR A 84 15.49 -24.64 13.47
C THR A 84 16.61 -25.56 13.92
N ALA A 85 16.55 -26.04 15.17
CA ALA A 85 17.54 -27.00 15.69
C ALA A 85 17.62 -28.29 14.86
N ASN A 86 16.52 -28.66 14.18
CA ASN A 86 16.40 -29.90 13.42
C ASN A 86 16.55 -29.69 11.89
N GLY A 87 16.85 -28.47 11.42
CA GLY A 87 17.02 -28.17 10.00
C GLY A 87 16.27 -26.91 9.58
N PHE A 88 15.39 -27.05 8.58
CA PHE A 88 14.66 -25.94 7.98
C PHE A 88 13.17 -26.25 7.90
N GLU A 89 12.36 -25.30 8.33
CA GLU A 89 10.91 -25.38 8.26
C GLU A 89 10.35 -24.24 7.41
N PRO A 90 9.23 -24.42 6.69
CA PRO A 90 8.61 -23.34 5.95
C PRO A 90 8.24 -22.17 6.88
N TRP A 91 8.68 -20.96 6.55
CA TRP A 91 8.26 -19.75 7.24
C TRP A 91 6.91 -19.29 6.70
N LYS A 92 5.84 -19.93 7.17
CA LYS A 92 4.47 -19.71 6.69
C LYS A 92 3.99 -18.29 6.94
N THR A 93 3.53 -17.65 5.87
CA THR A 93 2.93 -16.32 5.85
C THR A 93 1.43 -16.41 5.60
N ASN A 94 0.73 -15.28 5.66
CA ASN A 94 -0.67 -15.21 5.24
C ASN A 94 -0.86 -15.32 3.71
N ASN A 95 0.20 -15.38 2.91
CA ASN A 95 0.14 -15.52 1.46
C ASN A 95 1.41 -16.23 0.90
N ASP A 96 1.54 -17.52 1.21
CA ASP A 96 2.65 -18.34 0.71
C ASP A 96 2.59 -18.56 -0.81
N GLU A 97 1.40 -18.45 -1.40
CA GLU A 97 1.19 -18.61 -2.83
C GLU A 97 1.94 -17.54 -3.62
N PHE A 98 1.90 -16.28 -3.19
CA PHE A 98 2.69 -15.21 -3.78
C PHE A 98 4.18 -15.56 -3.75
N LEU A 99 4.71 -15.99 -2.60
CA LEU A 99 6.14 -16.26 -2.43
C LEU A 99 6.62 -17.49 -3.22
N ARG A 100 5.74 -18.45 -3.51
CA ARG A 100 6.06 -19.64 -4.30
C ARG A 100 5.87 -19.44 -5.80
N LYS A 101 4.92 -18.60 -6.22
CA LYS A 101 4.67 -18.32 -7.64
C LYS A 101 5.64 -17.31 -8.23
N ASN A 102 6.23 -16.45 -7.41
CA ASN A 102 7.13 -15.41 -7.86
C ASN A 102 8.58 -15.77 -7.57
N ILE A 103 9.45 -15.50 -8.54
CA ILE A 103 10.89 -15.66 -8.38
C ILE A 103 11.39 -14.61 -7.39
N ILE A 104 11.91 -15.05 -6.23
CA ILE A 104 12.52 -14.15 -5.24
C ILE A 104 13.97 -13.89 -5.65
N TYR A 105 14.26 -12.64 -6.03
CA TYR A 105 15.56 -12.25 -6.54
C TYR A 105 16.47 -11.67 -5.44
N CYS A 106 15.90 -10.86 -4.55
CA CYS A 106 16.63 -10.24 -3.45
C CYS A 106 15.75 -10.12 -2.21
N SER A 107 16.39 -10.01 -1.05
CA SER A 107 15.71 -9.83 0.22
C SER A 107 16.53 -8.98 1.18
N ALA A 108 15.85 -8.28 2.08
CA ALA A 108 16.48 -7.47 3.12
C ALA A 108 15.68 -7.51 4.41
N LEU A 109 16.35 -7.27 5.54
CA LEU A 109 15.73 -7.17 6.85
C LEU A 109 15.82 -5.74 7.36
N MET A 110 14.68 -5.14 7.69
CA MET A 110 14.62 -3.81 8.30
C MET A 110 14.97 -3.87 9.80
N PRO A 111 15.49 -2.79 10.39
CA PRO A 111 15.80 -2.72 11.83
C PRO A 111 14.58 -3.02 12.74
N ASP A 112 13.38 -2.65 12.30
CA ASP A 112 12.13 -2.93 13.01
C ASP A 112 11.65 -4.39 12.86
N GLY A 113 12.36 -5.22 12.10
CA GLY A 113 12.10 -6.64 11.89
C GLY A 113 11.16 -6.97 10.73
N ARG A 114 10.77 -5.98 9.91
CA ARG A 114 10.08 -6.24 8.64
C ARG A 114 11.01 -6.90 7.63
N VAL A 115 10.49 -7.88 6.90
CA VAL A 115 11.20 -8.58 5.82
C VAL A 115 10.77 -8.00 4.49
N LEU A 116 11.74 -7.58 3.68
CA LEU A 116 11.54 -7.07 2.33
C LEU A 116 11.90 -8.15 1.33
N ILE A 117 11.00 -8.43 0.39
CA ILE A 117 11.19 -9.43 -0.65
C ILE A 117 11.01 -8.78 -2.01
N GLY A 118 12.08 -8.71 -2.79
CA GLY A 118 12.06 -8.25 -4.18
C GLY A 118 11.93 -9.43 -5.13
N THR A 119 11.06 -9.29 -6.13
CA THR A 119 10.77 -10.34 -7.11
C THR A 119 11.17 -9.94 -8.52
N SER A 120 11.31 -10.92 -9.41
CA SER A 120 11.71 -10.67 -10.81
C SER A 120 10.63 -9.99 -11.65
N PHE A 121 9.34 -10.20 -11.37
CA PHE A 121 8.24 -9.74 -12.26
C PHE A 121 7.04 -9.13 -11.57
N ASN A 122 6.99 -9.16 -10.24
CA ASN A 122 5.82 -8.77 -9.48
C ASN A 122 6.16 -7.83 -8.34
N GLY A 123 7.16 -6.98 -8.54
CA GLY A 123 7.55 -5.93 -7.60
C GLY A 123 8.10 -6.47 -6.29
N MET A 124 7.78 -5.77 -5.21
CA MET A 124 8.27 -6.06 -3.86
C MET A 124 7.11 -6.25 -2.88
N VAL A 125 7.29 -7.13 -1.90
CA VAL A 125 6.42 -7.21 -0.73
C VAL A 125 7.15 -6.89 0.56
N ILE A 126 6.43 -6.28 1.49
CA ILE A 126 6.87 -6.01 2.86
C ILE A 126 6.09 -6.92 3.79
N ILE A 127 6.80 -7.73 4.57
CA ILE A 127 6.24 -8.70 5.49
C ILE A 127 6.52 -8.27 6.92
N ASP A 128 5.47 -8.15 7.74
CA ASP A 128 5.58 -7.77 9.14
C ASP A 128 6.07 -8.91 10.05
N ARG A 129 6.30 -8.60 11.34
CA ARG A 129 6.73 -9.60 12.34
C ARG A 129 5.67 -10.67 12.63
N GLN A 130 4.41 -10.40 12.31
CA GLN A 130 3.31 -11.34 12.41
C GLN A 130 3.18 -12.21 11.15
N LYS A 131 4.17 -12.14 10.24
CA LYS A 131 4.25 -12.91 8.98
C LYS A 131 3.13 -12.54 8.01
N ARG A 132 2.65 -11.29 8.07
CA ARG A 132 1.63 -10.77 7.15
C ARG A 132 2.29 -9.91 6.09
N ILE A 133 1.92 -10.11 4.84
CA ILE A 133 2.22 -9.15 3.77
C ILE A 133 1.45 -7.85 4.07
N GLU A 134 2.17 -6.83 4.53
CA GLU A 134 1.63 -5.51 4.88
C GLU A 134 1.43 -4.65 3.64
N GLN A 135 2.36 -4.74 2.69
CA GLN A 135 2.36 -3.96 1.46
C GLN A 135 2.88 -4.77 0.28
N HIS A 136 2.29 -4.53 -0.88
CA HIS A 136 2.79 -4.96 -2.18
C HIS A 136 2.97 -3.72 -3.05
N LEU A 137 4.20 -3.50 -3.51
CA LEU A 137 4.57 -2.39 -4.37
C LEU A 137 4.98 -2.95 -5.72
N ASN A 138 4.36 -2.43 -6.77
CA ASN A 138 4.55 -2.82 -8.16
C ASN A 138 4.27 -1.60 -9.06
N LYS A 139 4.40 -1.78 -10.37
CA LYS A 139 4.24 -0.71 -11.36
C LYS A 139 2.84 -0.07 -11.36
N LYS A 140 1.81 -0.83 -10.98
CA LYS A 140 0.42 -0.33 -10.93
C LYS A 140 0.17 0.59 -9.73
N ASN A 141 1.00 0.54 -8.70
CA ASN A 141 0.74 1.26 -7.45
C ASN A 141 1.94 2.04 -6.89
N GLY A 142 2.91 2.37 -7.74
CA GLY A 142 3.90 3.41 -7.45
C GLY A 142 5.31 3.15 -7.94
N LEU A 143 5.68 1.91 -8.26
CA LEU A 143 7.03 1.62 -8.75
C LEU A 143 7.19 1.95 -10.24
N GLN A 144 8.40 2.24 -10.68
CA GLN A 144 8.72 2.44 -12.10
C GLN A 144 8.78 1.12 -12.88
N ASN A 145 9.10 0.01 -12.18
CA ASN A 145 9.24 -1.33 -12.76
C ASN A 145 8.90 -2.41 -11.71
N ASN A 146 8.50 -3.59 -12.19
CA ASN A 146 8.21 -4.74 -11.35
C ASN A 146 9.44 -5.60 -11.05
N THR A 147 10.54 -5.45 -11.77
CA THR A 147 11.77 -6.24 -11.56
C THR A 147 12.64 -5.58 -10.50
N ILE A 148 12.75 -6.22 -9.33
CA ILE A 148 13.53 -5.72 -8.20
C ILE A 148 14.82 -6.51 -8.07
N LEU A 149 15.94 -5.88 -8.40
CA LEU A 149 17.26 -6.50 -8.46
C LEU A 149 18.05 -6.36 -7.15
N SER A 150 17.83 -5.28 -6.41
CA SER A 150 18.49 -5.05 -5.11
C SER A 150 17.64 -4.20 -4.20
N ILE A 151 17.77 -4.41 -2.88
CA ILE A 151 17.07 -3.68 -1.84
C ILE A 151 18.09 -3.17 -0.82
N ALA A 152 18.02 -1.90 -0.46
CA ALA A 152 18.82 -1.31 0.61
C ALA A 152 17.98 -0.36 1.47
N GLY A 153 17.97 -0.54 2.78
CA GLY A 153 17.39 0.42 3.72
C GLY A 153 18.36 1.57 3.99
N ASP A 154 17.85 2.79 4.15
CA ASP A 154 18.64 3.94 4.63
C ASP A 154 18.41 4.22 6.12
N HIS A 155 19.22 5.13 6.68
CA HIS A 155 19.15 5.52 8.10
C HIS A 155 17.83 6.22 8.49
N ASN A 156 17.08 6.73 7.51
CA ASN A 156 15.78 7.39 7.73
C ASN A 156 14.60 6.40 7.64
N GLY A 157 14.88 5.12 7.41
CA GLY A 157 13.88 4.08 7.26
C GLY A 157 13.22 4.04 5.88
N ASN A 158 13.79 4.71 4.88
CA ASN A 158 13.37 4.54 3.49
C ASN A 158 14.02 3.29 2.88
N ILE A 159 13.44 2.82 1.78
CA ILE A 159 13.95 1.68 1.03
C ILE A 159 14.35 2.13 -0.37
N TRP A 160 15.61 1.92 -0.72
CA TRP A 160 16.13 2.07 -2.06
C TRP A 160 16.00 0.75 -2.82
N LEU A 161 15.45 0.82 -4.03
CA LEU A 161 15.25 -0.31 -4.92
C LEU A 161 16.09 -0.11 -6.18
N GLY A 162 16.97 -1.07 -6.46
CA GLY A 162 17.60 -1.20 -7.76
C GLY A 162 16.65 -1.95 -8.69
N LEU A 163 16.26 -1.31 -9.79
CA LEU A 163 15.35 -1.84 -10.79
C LEU A 163 16.12 -2.17 -12.07
N ASP A 164 15.49 -2.95 -12.95
CA ASP A 164 16.07 -3.26 -14.27
C ASP A 164 16.25 -2.01 -15.16
N ASN A 165 15.49 -0.94 -14.90
CA ASN A 165 15.51 0.29 -15.68
C ASN A 165 15.84 1.55 -14.85
N GLY A 166 16.35 1.41 -13.63
CA GLY A 166 16.66 2.57 -12.79
C GLY A 166 16.59 2.30 -11.30
N LEU A 167 16.13 3.30 -10.56
CA LEU A 167 16.18 3.32 -9.10
C LEU A 167 14.91 3.95 -8.53
N ASP A 168 14.30 3.30 -7.55
CA ASP A 168 13.14 3.82 -6.82
C ASP A 168 13.49 4.05 -5.35
N LEU A 169 12.92 5.10 -4.76
CA LEU A 169 12.95 5.36 -3.33
C LEU A 169 11.54 5.20 -2.76
N VAL A 170 11.38 4.24 -1.86
CA VAL A 170 10.12 3.98 -1.14
C VAL A 170 10.22 4.57 0.26
N GLY A 171 9.48 5.66 0.50
CA GLY A 171 9.36 6.28 1.82
C GLY A 171 8.30 5.60 2.68
N LEU A 172 8.71 4.71 3.59
CA LEU A 172 7.78 4.00 4.48
C LEU A 172 7.16 4.87 5.58
N ASN A 173 7.83 5.98 5.92
CA ASN A 173 7.39 6.93 6.92
C ASN A 173 6.61 8.10 6.31
N SER A 174 6.19 8.00 5.04
CA SER A 174 5.37 9.02 4.41
C SER A 174 3.98 9.06 5.07
N PRO A 175 3.51 10.24 5.55
CA PRO A 175 2.14 10.38 6.01
C PRO A 175 1.13 10.32 4.84
N PHE A 176 1.62 10.38 3.60
CA PHE A 176 0.82 10.30 2.38
C PHE A 176 0.96 8.92 1.76
N ARG A 177 -0.18 8.32 1.42
CA ARG A 177 -0.25 7.05 0.68
C ARG A 177 -1.22 7.21 -0.49
N THR A 178 -0.79 6.82 -1.68
CA THR A 178 -1.67 6.72 -2.84
C THR A 178 -2.51 5.45 -2.74
N TYR A 179 -3.83 5.59 -2.88
CA TYR A 179 -4.76 4.48 -2.85
C TYR A 179 -5.44 4.33 -4.22
N PHE A 180 -5.27 3.18 -4.85
CA PHE A 180 -5.92 2.81 -6.10
C PHE A 180 -6.89 1.64 -5.79
N PRO A 181 -8.18 1.90 -5.57
CA PRO A 181 -9.12 0.88 -5.09
C PRO A 181 -9.22 -0.35 -6.01
N ASP A 182 -9.03 -0.18 -7.30
CA ASP A 182 -9.11 -1.27 -8.29
C ASP A 182 -8.20 -1.07 -9.52
N GLY A 183 -7.43 0.03 -9.58
CA GLY A 183 -6.59 0.39 -10.74
C GLY A 183 -7.36 0.87 -11.97
N ASP A 184 -8.68 0.69 -12.00
CA ASP A 184 -9.58 0.92 -13.13
C ASP A 184 -10.73 1.90 -12.79
N LEU A 185 -10.74 2.50 -11.58
CA LEU A 185 -11.70 3.54 -11.20
C LEU A 185 -11.42 4.80 -12.04
N GLU A 186 -11.94 4.79 -13.26
CA GLU A 186 -11.86 5.88 -14.21
C GLU A 186 -12.84 6.98 -13.80
N GLY A 187 -12.38 7.83 -12.88
CA GLY A 187 -13.12 9.02 -12.50
C GLY A 187 -12.27 10.00 -11.72
N ALA A 188 -12.39 11.29 -12.03
CA ALA A 188 -11.72 12.32 -11.25
C ALA A 188 -12.32 12.31 -9.82
N GLY A 189 -11.53 11.85 -8.85
CA GLY A 189 -11.92 11.88 -7.44
C GLY A 189 -12.12 13.32 -6.99
N SER A 190 -13.32 13.65 -6.53
CA SER A 190 -13.68 14.99 -6.06
C SER A 190 -13.65 15.11 -4.53
N THR A 191 -13.91 14.00 -3.82
CA THR A 191 -14.02 13.99 -2.36
C THR A 191 -13.82 12.57 -1.81
N VAL A 192 -13.36 12.47 -0.57
CA VAL A 192 -13.20 11.20 0.16
C VAL A 192 -13.73 11.34 1.59
N ALA A 193 -14.27 10.27 2.16
CA ALA A 193 -14.65 10.24 3.58
C ALA A 193 -14.45 8.85 4.18
N LEU A 194 -13.90 8.79 5.40
CA LEU A 194 -13.92 7.58 6.24
C LEU A 194 -15.10 7.69 7.20
N HIS A 195 -16.07 6.79 7.10
CA HIS A 195 -17.26 6.82 7.94
C HIS A 195 -17.70 5.41 8.34
N LYS A 196 -17.86 5.19 9.65
CA LYS A 196 -18.31 3.90 10.25
C LYS A 196 -17.62 2.67 9.66
N GLY A 197 -16.30 2.73 9.52
CA GLY A 197 -15.48 1.62 9.03
C GLY A 197 -15.49 1.41 7.51
N ASN A 198 -16.04 2.35 6.73
CA ASN A 198 -15.99 2.32 5.27
C ASN A 198 -15.32 3.57 4.73
N LEU A 199 -14.52 3.40 3.68
CA LEU A 199 -13.90 4.47 2.92
C LEU A 199 -14.73 4.74 1.66
N TYR A 200 -15.15 5.99 1.50
CA TYR A 200 -16.04 6.44 0.43
C TYR A 200 -15.28 7.35 -0.54
N PHE A 201 -15.45 7.12 -1.85
CA PHE A 201 -14.85 7.89 -2.92
C PHE A 201 -15.95 8.55 -3.76
N GLY A 202 -16.06 9.87 -3.65
CA GLY A 202 -16.89 10.65 -4.56
C GLY A 202 -16.12 10.95 -5.84
N THR A 203 -16.72 10.61 -6.98
CA THR A 203 -16.12 10.80 -8.31
C THR A 203 -17.12 11.53 -9.23
N ASN A 204 -16.73 11.75 -10.48
CA ASN A 204 -17.64 12.16 -11.54
C ASN A 204 -18.58 11.03 -12.02
N GLY A 205 -18.27 9.76 -11.74
CA GLY A 205 -19.07 8.60 -12.11
C GLY A 205 -20.03 8.11 -11.03
N GLY A 206 -19.78 8.47 -9.78
CA GLY A 206 -20.66 8.18 -8.64
C GLY A 206 -19.93 8.10 -7.31
N LEU A 207 -20.64 7.62 -6.28
CA LEU A 207 -20.06 7.32 -4.98
C LEU A 207 -19.68 5.84 -4.92
N TYR A 208 -18.42 5.57 -4.63
CA TYR A 208 -17.92 4.21 -4.44
C TYR A 208 -17.54 3.99 -2.99
N THR A 209 -17.66 2.75 -2.50
CA THR A 209 -17.34 2.40 -1.12
C THR A 209 -16.54 1.11 -1.02
N ILE A 210 -15.70 1.02 0.01
CA ILE A 210 -14.93 -0.16 0.38
C ILE A 210 -14.80 -0.24 1.90
N PRO A 211 -14.79 -1.44 2.50
CA PRO A 211 -14.43 -1.58 3.91
C PRO A 211 -13.05 -1.00 4.17
N TRP A 212 -12.94 -0.15 5.19
CA TRP A 212 -11.65 0.39 5.61
C TRP A 212 -10.88 -0.68 6.38
N LYS A 213 -9.69 -1.01 5.88
CA LYS A 213 -8.75 -1.90 6.53
C LYS A 213 -7.43 -1.17 6.73
N LYS A 214 -6.72 -1.51 7.81
CA LYS A 214 -5.36 -0.98 8.06
C LYS A 214 -4.37 -1.45 6.97
N TYR A 215 -4.65 -2.60 6.37
CA TYR A 215 -3.91 -3.20 5.28
C TYR A 215 -4.89 -3.98 4.39
N TYR A 216 -4.59 -4.10 3.10
CA TYR A 216 -5.34 -4.92 2.14
C TYR A 216 -4.45 -6.08 1.73
N LEU A 217 -5.00 -7.30 1.72
CA LEU A 217 -4.27 -8.46 1.22
C LEU A 217 -4.13 -8.38 -0.30
N LEU A 218 -3.05 -8.93 -0.83
CA LEU A 218 -2.80 -9.09 -2.28
C LEU A 218 -3.95 -9.73 -3.05
N GLU A 219 -4.64 -10.67 -2.41
CA GLU A 219 -5.78 -11.42 -2.97
C GLU A 219 -7.11 -10.68 -2.77
N GLU A 220 -7.15 -9.76 -1.80
CA GLU A 220 -8.29 -8.87 -1.58
C GLU A 220 -8.26 -7.80 -2.67
N LYS A 221 -8.66 -8.21 -3.88
CA LYS A 221 -9.16 -7.30 -4.91
C LYS A 221 -10.52 -6.76 -4.48
N ASP A 222 -10.61 -6.20 -3.28
CA ASP A 222 -11.82 -5.49 -2.85
C ASP A 222 -11.95 -4.32 -3.83
N LYS A 223 -12.78 -4.51 -4.86
CA LYS A 223 -13.09 -3.45 -5.81
C LYS A 223 -14.01 -2.48 -5.10
N ALA A 224 -13.74 -1.20 -5.21
CA ALA A 224 -14.67 -0.21 -4.71
C ALA A 224 -16.03 -0.43 -5.40
N GLN A 225 -17.08 -0.57 -4.59
CA GLN A 225 -18.41 -0.87 -5.09
C GLN A 225 -19.18 0.43 -5.28
N LEU A 226 -19.79 0.61 -6.45
CA LEU A 226 -20.69 1.74 -6.68
C LEU A 226 -21.88 1.62 -5.73
N VAL A 227 -22.10 2.66 -4.90
CA VAL A 227 -23.30 2.77 -4.08
C VAL A 227 -24.50 2.98 -5.03
N PRO A 228 -25.52 2.11 -5.01
CA PRO A 228 -26.65 2.22 -5.93
C PRO A 228 -27.31 3.60 -5.88
N ASN A 229 -27.84 4.07 -7.02
CA ASN A 229 -28.51 5.36 -7.19
C ASN A 229 -27.61 6.61 -6.98
N THR A 230 -26.29 6.44 -6.91
CA THR A 230 -25.34 7.57 -6.79
C THR A 230 -24.60 7.89 -8.08
N ARG A 231 -25.01 7.32 -9.22
CA ARG A 231 -24.32 7.56 -10.50
C ARG A 231 -24.30 9.05 -10.86
N GLY A 232 -23.12 9.48 -11.29
CA GLY A 232 -22.78 10.81 -11.76
C GLY A 232 -22.03 11.63 -10.71
N GLN A 233 -21.98 12.94 -10.93
CA GLN A 233 -21.04 13.81 -10.25
C GLN A 233 -21.36 14.01 -8.75
N VAL A 234 -20.45 13.54 -7.91
CA VAL A 234 -20.38 13.79 -6.48
C VAL A 234 -19.54 15.04 -6.24
N TRP A 235 -20.03 15.96 -5.40
CA TRP A 235 -19.36 17.24 -5.13
C TRP A 235 -18.69 17.29 -3.76
N GLY A 236 -19.25 16.60 -2.76
CA GLY A 236 -18.72 16.64 -1.41
C GLY A 236 -19.32 15.59 -0.50
N LEU A 237 -18.49 15.01 0.37
CA LEU A 237 -18.89 14.13 1.46
C LEU A 237 -18.63 14.84 2.79
N ASN A 238 -19.68 15.02 3.58
CA ASN A 238 -19.67 15.93 4.73
C ASN A 238 -20.22 15.15 5.93
N GLN A 239 -19.35 14.89 6.91
CA GLN A 239 -19.78 14.27 8.16
C GLN A 239 -20.34 15.34 9.10
N ILE A 240 -21.61 15.19 9.47
CA ILE A 240 -22.29 16.07 10.43
C ILE A 240 -22.87 15.21 11.55
N GLY A 241 -22.22 15.28 12.71
CA GLY A 241 -22.46 14.34 13.80
C GLY A 241 -22.20 12.89 13.38
N GLN A 242 -23.23 12.05 13.50
CA GLN A 242 -23.18 10.62 13.17
C GLN A 242 -23.63 10.30 11.74
N GLN A 243 -23.93 11.32 10.93
CA GLN A 243 -24.44 11.17 9.57
C GLN A 243 -23.37 11.57 8.55
N LEU A 244 -23.32 10.85 7.44
CA LEU A 244 -22.55 11.21 6.27
C LEU A 244 -23.51 11.74 5.19
N LEU A 245 -23.34 13.01 4.82
CA LEU A 245 -24.14 13.66 3.78
C LEU A 245 -23.33 13.81 2.50
N MET A 246 -23.94 13.45 1.39
CA MET A 246 -23.38 13.57 0.05
C MET A 246 -24.07 14.70 -0.71
N GLY A 247 -23.30 15.70 -1.12
CA GLY A 247 -23.68 16.65 -2.15
C GLY A 247 -23.47 16.06 -3.54
N HIS A 248 -24.47 16.14 -4.40
CA HIS A 248 -24.51 15.49 -5.70
C HIS A 248 -25.21 16.35 -6.76
N HIS A 249 -24.92 16.13 -8.03
CA HIS A 249 -25.54 16.88 -9.12
C HIS A 249 -27.07 16.67 -9.21
N ASN A 250 -27.59 15.52 -8.78
CA ASN A 250 -29.04 15.24 -8.76
C ASN A 250 -29.71 15.48 -7.40
N GLY A 251 -29.04 16.13 -6.45
CA GLY A 251 -29.62 16.32 -5.12
C GLY A 251 -28.62 16.21 -3.99
N ALA A 252 -29.15 15.89 -2.81
CA ALA A 252 -28.32 15.48 -1.71
C ALA A 252 -28.84 14.22 -1.05
N PHE A 253 -27.93 13.43 -0.51
CA PHE A 253 -28.18 12.08 -0.03
C PHE A 253 -27.56 11.87 1.35
N GLN A 254 -28.20 11.06 2.18
CA GLN A 254 -27.62 10.52 3.39
C GLN A 254 -27.04 9.15 3.04
N ILE A 255 -25.81 8.89 3.45
CA ILE A 255 -25.08 7.65 3.14
C ILE A 255 -25.08 6.73 4.37
N GLU A 256 -25.42 5.46 4.16
CA GLU A 256 -25.46 4.43 5.20
C GLU A 256 -24.86 3.13 4.67
N GLY A 257 -23.60 2.85 5.00
CA GLY A 257 -22.91 1.66 4.49
C GLY A 257 -22.83 1.68 2.96
N ALA A 258 -23.41 0.68 2.30
CA ALA A 258 -23.47 0.58 0.85
C ALA A 258 -24.81 1.05 0.24
N SER A 259 -25.59 1.85 0.98
CA SER A 259 -26.84 2.43 0.51
C SER A 259 -26.88 3.94 0.69
N CYS A 260 -27.84 4.59 0.04
CA CYS A 260 -28.11 6.01 0.21
C CYS A 260 -29.61 6.29 0.26
N ILE A 261 -29.97 7.35 0.99
CA ILE A 261 -31.33 7.88 1.07
C ILE A 261 -31.29 9.29 0.49
N GLN A 262 -32.05 9.53 -0.58
CA GLN A 262 -32.15 10.88 -1.13
C GLN A 262 -32.88 11.78 -0.16
N ILE A 263 -32.22 12.85 0.25
CA ILE A 263 -32.77 13.84 1.16
C ILE A 263 -33.47 14.91 0.33
N THR A 264 -32.86 15.40 -0.74
CA THR A 264 -33.48 16.38 -1.66
C THR A 264 -33.16 16.05 -3.12
N ASP A 265 -34.07 16.42 -4.02
CA ASP A 265 -33.96 16.33 -5.47
C ASP A 265 -33.48 17.65 -6.12
N ARG A 266 -33.19 18.68 -5.31
CA ARG A 266 -32.65 19.94 -5.84
C ARG A 266 -31.26 19.71 -6.42
N MET A 267 -31.16 19.83 -7.73
CA MET A 267 -29.91 19.61 -8.45
C MET A 267 -28.76 20.48 -7.94
N GLY A 268 -27.58 19.88 -7.92
CA GLY A 268 -26.31 20.57 -7.72
C GLY A 268 -26.00 20.94 -6.30
N VAL A 269 -26.29 20.08 -5.31
CA VAL A 269 -25.92 20.37 -3.91
C VAL A 269 -24.44 20.11 -3.70
N TRP A 270 -23.69 21.09 -3.21
CA TRP A 270 -22.22 21.01 -3.17
C TRP A 270 -21.65 20.55 -1.83
N LYS A 271 -21.71 21.43 -0.83
CA LYS A 271 -21.07 21.25 0.47
C LYS A 271 -22.07 21.58 1.57
N PHE A 272 -22.03 20.79 2.63
CA PHE A 272 -22.80 21.05 3.84
C PHE A 272 -21.89 21.70 4.88
N VAL A 273 -22.38 22.79 5.48
CA VAL A 273 -21.71 23.50 6.55
C VAL A 273 -22.62 23.43 7.78
N PRO A 274 -22.21 22.73 8.85
CA PRO A 274 -22.99 22.72 10.09
C PRO A 274 -23.00 24.13 10.70
N LEU A 275 -24.18 24.62 11.05
CA LEU A 275 -24.35 25.89 11.78
C LEU A 275 -24.40 25.65 13.29
N ASN A 276 -25.00 24.53 13.70
CA ASN A 276 -25.05 24.02 15.07
C ASN A 276 -25.51 22.55 15.03
N GLU A 277 -25.82 21.95 16.19
CA GLU A 277 -26.28 20.56 16.28
C GLU A 277 -27.59 20.26 15.55
N ARG A 278 -28.42 21.29 15.32
CA ARG A 278 -29.75 21.19 14.70
C ARG A 278 -29.77 21.58 13.23
N TYR A 279 -28.92 22.52 12.81
CA TYR A 279 -29.00 23.10 11.46
C TYR A 279 -27.70 22.92 10.67
N ALA A 280 -27.86 22.61 9.38
CA ALA A 280 -26.79 22.62 8.40
C ALA A 280 -27.22 23.41 7.17
N LEU A 281 -26.31 24.19 6.61
CA LEU A 281 -26.53 24.96 5.39
C LEU A 281 -25.83 24.25 4.23
N ALA A 282 -26.46 24.19 3.05
CA ALA A 282 -25.79 23.73 1.84
C ALA A 282 -26.03 24.68 0.67
N GLY A 283 -25.01 24.84 -0.17
CA GLY A 283 -25.16 25.50 -1.47
C GLY A 283 -25.75 24.56 -2.50
N TYR A 284 -26.60 25.09 -3.38
CA TYR A 284 -27.08 24.41 -4.58
C TYR A 284 -27.12 25.37 -5.78
N TYR A 285 -27.34 24.86 -6.99
CA TYR A 285 -27.28 25.65 -8.23
C TYR A 285 -28.11 26.95 -8.24
N LYS A 286 -29.17 27.06 -7.44
CA LYS A 286 -30.05 28.24 -7.42
C LYS A 286 -30.05 29.01 -6.09
N GLY A 287 -29.15 28.70 -5.15
CA GLY A 287 -29.05 29.41 -3.88
C GLY A 287 -28.56 28.56 -2.71
N LEU A 288 -29.21 28.73 -1.55
CA LEU A 288 -28.90 27.99 -0.32
C LEU A 288 -30.08 27.13 0.14
N ILE A 289 -29.78 26.01 0.78
CA ILE A 289 -30.73 25.11 1.44
C ILE A 289 -30.36 25.05 2.92
N LEU A 290 -31.28 25.42 3.80
CA LEU A 290 -31.15 25.20 5.23
C LEU A 290 -31.78 23.84 5.55
N PHE A 291 -30.97 22.90 6.02
CA PHE A 291 -31.40 21.60 6.52
C PHE A 291 -31.54 21.64 8.03
N GLU A 292 -32.65 21.10 8.53
CA GLU A 292 -32.93 20.95 9.95
C GLU A 292 -32.96 19.47 10.32
N LYS A 293 -32.28 19.13 11.41
CA LYS A 293 -32.20 17.78 11.96
C LYS A 293 -33.38 17.52 12.90
N GLN A 294 -34.28 16.60 12.50
CA GLN A 294 -35.33 16.03 13.34
C GLN A 294 -35.27 14.50 13.21
N GLY A 295 -34.46 13.84 14.05
CA GLY A 295 -34.07 12.43 13.87
C GLY A 295 -33.06 12.20 12.72
N GLY A 296 -33.12 13.03 11.67
CA GLY A 296 -32.14 13.19 10.59
C GLY A 296 -32.41 14.49 9.80
N PHE A 297 -31.62 14.82 8.77
CA PHE A 297 -31.77 16.07 7.99
C PHE A 297 -32.95 16.07 6.99
N GLY A 298 -34.12 15.60 7.42
CA GLY A 298 -35.31 15.51 6.58
C GLY A 298 -35.96 16.85 6.23
N ASN A 299 -36.01 17.79 7.18
CA ASN A 299 -36.68 19.08 7.01
C ASN A 299 -35.77 20.11 6.34
N LYS A 300 -36.33 20.91 5.44
CA LYS A 300 -35.55 21.82 4.59
C LYS A 300 -36.29 23.11 4.30
N THR A 301 -35.57 24.22 4.36
CA THR A 301 -36.03 25.52 3.88
C THR A 301 -35.14 25.97 2.74
N TYR A 302 -35.75 26.35 1.63
CA TYR A 302 -35.03 26.82 0.45
C TYR A 302 -34.94 28.33 0.45
N HIS A 303 -33.74 28.86 0.23
CA HIS A 303 -33.50 30.28 0.07
C HIS A 303 -33.01 30.55 -1.37
N PRO A 304 -33.93 30.52 -2.36
CA PRO A 304 -33.62 31.05 -3.68
C PRO A 304 -33.36 32.56 -3.52
N GLN A 305 -32.45 33.13 -4.31
CA GLN A 305 -32.09 34.57 -4.33
C GLN A 305 -30.86 35.04 -3.54
N PHE A 306 -29.99 34.15 -3.02
CA PHE A 306 -28.67 34.61 -2.53
C PHE A 306 -27.76 35.15 -3.66
N CYS A 307 -28.06 34.83 -4.92
CA CYS A 307 -27.55 35.54 -6.10
C CYS A 307 -28.45 36.74 -6.45
N ARG A 308 -28.59 37.74 -5.57
CA ARG A 308 -28.91 39.08 -6.11
C ARG A 308 -27.68 39.50 -6.90
N LYS A 309 -27.86 39.75 -8.21
CA LYS A 309 -26.85 40.48 -9.00
C LYS A 309 -26.36 41.63 -8.14
N LEU A 310 -25.06 41.65 -7.82
CA LEU A 310 -24.42 42.89 -7.39
C LEU A 310 -24.88 43.95 -8.39
N PRO A 311 -25.52 45.04 -7.96
CA PRO A 311 -25.86 46.10 -8.90
C PRO A 311 -24.57 46.46 -9.61
N HIS A 312 -24.60 46.45 -10.94
CA HIS A 312 -23.50 46.98 -11.73
C HIS A 312 -23.29 48.42 -11.29
N HIS A 313 -22.37 48.64 -10.35
CA HIS A 313 -21.76 49.94 -10.21
C HIS A 313 -20.93 50.14 -11.47
N SER A 314 -21.53 50.87 -12.40
CA SER A 314 -20.76 51.65 -13.35
C SER A 314 -19.72 52.49 -12.59
N ALA A 315 -18.57 52.65 -13.23
CA ALA A 315 -17.38 53.38 -12.81
C ALA A 315 -16.43 52.63 -11.85
N GLY A 316 -15.26 52.31 -12.40
CA GLY A 316 -14.26 51.48 -11.75
C GLY A 316 -13.63 52.09 -10.50
N ARG A 317 -13.39 51.21 -9.54
CA ARG A 317 -12.28 51.21 -8.58
C ARG A 317 -12.25 49.80 -7.96
N ARG A 318 -11.05 49.24 -7.79
CA ARG A 318 -10.82 47.91 -7.19
C ARG A 318 -11.33 47.92 -5.74
N PRO A 319 -12.00 46.86 -5.25
CA PRO A 319 -12.24 46.72 -3.82
C PRO A 319 -10.93 46.30 -3.14
N GLU A 320 -10.50 47.10 -2.18
CA GLU A 320 -9.50 46.75 -1.17
C GLU A 320 -10.09 45.68 -0.23
N CYS A 321 -9.24 44.73 0.18
CA CYS A 321 -9.56 43.81 1.27
C CYS A 321 -9.72 44.61 2.57
N LEU A 322 -10.79 44.36 3.31
CA LEU A 322 -10.92 44.83 4.70
C LEU A 322 -10.54 43.69 5.64
N ASP A 323 -9.75 44.08 6.66
CA ASP A 323 -9.11 43.28 7.71
C ASP A 323 -10.07 42.43 8.57
#